data_AF-A0A8J9W5P9-F1
#
_entry.id   AF-A0A8J9W5P9-F1
#
_cell.length_a   1.000
_cell.length_b   1.000
_cell.length_c   1.000
_cell.angle_alpha   90.00
_cell.angle_beta   90.00
_cell.angle_gamma   90.00
#
_symmetry.space_group_name_H-M   'P 1'
#
loop_
_entity.id
_entity.type
_entity.pdbx_description
1 polymer ?
#
loop_
_entity_poly.entity_id
_entity_poly.type
_entity_poly.pdbx_seq_one_letter_code
_entity_poly.pdbx_strand_id
1 'polypeptide(L)'
;MEVTLGRMRCLEALGEWGQLYQTSCEKWPMVSDDTRQSMARMAAAAAWGLAQWESMEEYACMIPRDTYDGAFYRAVLALHQDHFPLAQQCIDKARDILDTDLTAMAGESYDRAYGAMVACQMLSELEEIIQYKLVPERRDIIKETWWSRLQGCQRVVEDWQKILQVHSLVLPPQEDMRSWLKYASLCRKSGRLALSHKTLTMLLGFDPSKHPDQPLPTNHPHVTFAYMKHMWRSNSRNEAFQQLQYFVQQFQGLLQGVSPEDAQQRTDMHKLLGRCYLKLGEWQLNLQGINESTIPQVLRYYSASTEHDRNWYKAWHSWAFMNYEAVLHYKVQSDQQKSGSQAESNNGEESGAPEEDQEKEEETEQSQSLQSTKSSVGMGNIHHYTVPAVQGFFRSIS
;
A
#
# COMPACT_ATOMS: atom_id res chain seq x y z
N MET A 1 25.90 -5.32 -28.14
CA MET A 1 25.84 -3.90 -27.72
C MET A 1 24.41 -3.45 -27.50
N GLU A 2 23.53 -3.63 -28.48
CA GLU A 2 22.09 -3.34 -28.36
C GLU A 2 21.40 -4.10 -27.20
N VAL A 3 21.80 -5.36 -26.96
CA VAL A 3 21.33 -6.16 -25.82
C VAL A 3 21.69 -5.53 -24.47
N THR A 4 22.89 -4.95 -24.34
CA THR A 4 23.33 -4.29 -23.10
C THR A 4 22.50 -3.04 -22.84
N LEU A 5 22.28 -2.20 -23.87
CA LEU A 5 21.45 -1.01 -23.76
C LEU A 5 19.99 -1.36 -23.44
N GLY A 6 19.44 -2.40 -24.08
CA GLY A 6 18.11 -2.91 -23.76
C GLY A 6 18.00 -3.36 -22.29
N ARG A 7 18.98 -4.14 -21.81
CA ARG A 7 19.05 -4.55 -20.40
C ARG A 7 19.15 -3.36 -19.45
N MET A 8 19.95 -2.34 -19.78
CA MET A 8 20.06 -1.12 -18.97
C MET A 8 18.73 -0.37 -18.88
N ARG A 9 18.00 -0.22 -19.99
CA ARG A 9 16.66 0.40 -20.00
C ARG A 9 15.68 -0.38 -19.14
N CYS A 10 15.72 -1.71 -19.19
CA CYS A 10 14.88 -2.54 -18.32
C CYS A 10 15.22 -2.35 -16.84
N LEU A 11 16.52 -2.30 -16.49
CA LEU A 11 16.95 -2.08 -15.10
C LEU A 11 16.55 -0.70 -14.59
N GLU A 12 16.67 0.34 -15.42
CA GLU A 12 16.18 1.70 -15.11
C GLU A 12 14.67 1.70 -14.88
N ALA A 13 13.90 1.11 -15.81
CA ALA A 13 12.45 1.02 -15.68
C ALA A 13 12.01 0.19 -14.47
N LEU A 14 12.84 -0.75 -14.00
CA LEU A 14 12.61 -1.52 -12.77
C LEU A 14 13.06 -0.79 -11.50
N GLY A 15 13.80 0.32 -11.61
CA GLY A 15 14.39 1.02 -10.48
C GLY A 15 15.52 0.24 -9.79
N GLU A 16 16.17 -0.69 -10.51
CA GLU A 16 17.25 -1.54 -10.00
C GLU A 16 18.62 -0.85 -10.14
N TRP A 17 18.81 0.24 -9.38
CA TRP A 17 20.00 1.10 -9.49
C TRP A 17 21.31 0.37 -9.24
N GLY A 18 21.36 -0.55 -8.27
CA GLY A 18 22.57 -1.33 -7.96
C GLY A 18 23.09 -2.14 -9.16
N GLN A 19 22.21 -2.90 -9.80
CA GLN A 19 22.59 -3.72 -10.97
C GLN A 19 22.88 -2.85 -12.19
N LEU A 20 22.13 -1.75 -12.38
CA LEU A 20 22.35 -0.81 -13.48
C LEU A 20 23.71 -0.12 -13.35
N TYR A 21 24.06 0.32 -12.15
CA TYR A 21 25.35 0.93 -11.86
C TYR A 21 26.49 -0.05 -12.07
N GLN A 22 26.39 -1.28 -11.54
CA GLN A 22 27.40 -2.32 -11.76
C GLN A 22 27.61 -2.61 -13.26
N THR A 23 26.51 -2.78 -14.01
CA THR A 23 26.59 -3.01 -15.46
C THR A 23 27.23 -1.83 -16.19
N SER A 24 26.96 -0.60 -15.73
CA SER A 24 27.57 0.62 -16.28
C SER A 24 29.07 0.62 -16.05
N CYS A 25 29.54 0.44 -14.81
CA CYS A 25 30.96 0.41 -14.47
C CYS A 25 31.74 -0.67 -15.23
N GLU A 26 31.20 -1.89 -15.32
CA GLU A 26 31.85 -3.01 -16.02
C GLU A 26 32.03 -2.75 -17.52
N LYS A 27 31.06 -2.08 -18.15
CA LYS A 27 31.05 -1.88 -19.61
C LYS A 27 31.64 -0.54 -20.04
N TRP A 28 31.61 0.48 -19.20
CA TRP A 28 32.11 1.84 -19.50
C TRP A 28 33.52 1.89 -20.13
N PRO A 29 34.55 1.17 -19.62
CA PRO A 29 35.88 1.22 -20.20
C PRO A 29 35.99 0.47 -21.53
N MET A 30 35.08 -0.47 -21.81
CA MET A 30 35.17 -1.38 -22.96
C MET A 30 34.43 -0.87 -24.20
N VAL A 31 33.61 0.17 -24.06
CA VAL A 31 32.71 0.65 -25.12
C VAL A 31 33.25 1.92 -25.79
N SER A 32 32.85 2.13 -27.04
CA SER A 32 33.15 3.36 -27.81
C SER A 32 32.44 4.58 -27.22
N ASP A 33 32.93 5.78 -27.54
CA ASP A 33 32.35 7.04 -27.03
C ASP A 33 30.90 7.25 -27.47
N ASP A 34 30.51 6.85 -28.69
CA ASP A 34 29.11 6.88 -29.15
C ASP A 34 28.19 6.03 -28.26
N THR A 35 28.71 4.87 -27.81
CA THR A 35 27.96 4.00 -26.91
C THR A 35 27.94 4.57 -25.50
N ARG A 36 29.05 5.16 -25.03
CA ARG A 36 29.10 5.84 -23.72
C ARG A 36 28.07 6.95 -23.66
N GLN A 37 27.93 7.75 -24.70
CA GLN A 37 26.91 8.79 -24.82
C GLN A 37 25.49 8.21 -24.71
N SER A 38 25.22 7.07 -25.37
CA SER A 38 23.93 6.36 -25.28
C SER A 38 23.66 5.73 -23.90
N MET A 39 24.72 5.38 -23.16
CA MET A 39 24.64 4.82 -21.80
C MET A 39 24.55 5.90 -20.73
N ALA A 40 25.13 7.07 -20.98
CA ALA A 40 25.41 8.12 -20.00
C ALA A 40 24.18 8.54 -19.20
N ARG A 41 23.03 8.74 -19.84
CA ARG A 41 21.76 9.09 -19.17
C ARG A 41 21.36 8.07 -18.11
N MET A 42 21.35 6.79 -18.48
CA MET A 42 20.97 5.69 -17.57
C MET A 42 22.01 5.48 -16.47
N ALA A 43 23.29 5.61 -16.81
CA ALA A 43 24.39 5.49 -15.86
C ALA A 43 24.36 6.63 -14.82
N ALA A 44 24.11 7.87 -15.25
CA ALA A 44 23.94 9.02 -14.37
C ALA A 44 22.73 8.86 -13.45
N ALA A 45 21.59 8.38 -13.96
CA ALA A 45 20.41 8.08 -13.15
C ALA A 45 20.70 7.05 -12.05
N ALA A 46 21.43 5.98 -12.38
CA ALA A 46 21.81 4.94 -11.43
C ALA A 46 22.80 5.43 -10.39
N ALA A 47 23.83 6.18 -10.81
CA ALA A 47 24.80 6.78 -9.92
C ALA A 47 24.13 7.75 -8.94
N TRP A 48 23.21 8.60 -9.43
CA TRP A 48 22.40 9.47 -8.58
C TRP A 48 21.54 8.70 -7.59
N GLY A 49 20.87 7.62 -8.04
CA GLY A 49 20.02 6.79 -7.18
C GLY A 49 20.78 6.06 -6.07
N LEU A 50 22.10 5.87 -6.22
CA LEU A 50 23.00 5.29 -5.22
C LEU A 50 23.83 6.33 -4.48
N ALA A 51 23.58 7.63 -4.70
CA ALA A 51 24.36 8.74 -4.16
C ALA A 51 25.88 8.68 -4.48
N GLN A 52 26.24 8.09 -5.62
CA GLN A 52 27.62 8.05 -6.14
C GLN A 52 27.89 9.28 -7.02
N TRP A 53 28.08 10.43 -6.37
CA TRP A 53 28.14 11.74 -7.03
C TRP A 53 29.33 11.91 -7.98
N GLU A 54 30.50 11.35 -7.66
CA GLU A 54 31.68 11.40 -8.53
C GLU A 54 31.42 10.71 -9.87
N SER A 55 30.90 9.49 -9.83
CA SER A 55 30.53 8.76 -11.06
C SER A 55 29.39 9.43 -11.81
N MET A 56 28.44 10.04 -11.10
CA MET A 56 27.38 10.82 -11.73
C MET A 56 27.94 12.00 -12.54
N GLU A 57 28.95 12.70 -12.02
CA GLU A 57 29.61 13.81 -12.70
C GLU A 57 30.34 13.35 -13.97
N GLU A 58 31.08 12.24 -13.91
CA GLU A 58 31.73 11.62 -15.06
C GLU A 58 30.72 11.24 -16.16
N TYR A 59 29.62 10.57 -15.77
CA TYR A 59 28.58 10.17 -16.70
C TYR A 59 27.85 11.38 -17.30
N ALA A 60 27.52 12.38 -16.48
CA ALA A 60 26.84 13.59 -16.93
C ALA A 60 27.68 14.41 -17.94
N CYS A 61 29.02 14.34 -17.86
CA CYS A 61 29.90 14.97 -18.83
C CYS A 61 29.71 14.43 -20.26
N MET A 62 29.37 13.14 -20.39
CA MET A 62 29.11 12.49 -21.68
C MET A 62 27.70 12.75 -22.23
N ILE A 63 26.80 13.36 -21.44
CA ILE A 63 25.46 13.73 -21.90
C ILE A 63 25.52 15.10 -22.62
N PRO A 64 25.02 15.20 -23.87
CA PRO A 64 25.05 16.44 -24.64
C PRO A 64 24.37 17.61 -23.92
N ARG A 65 25.01 18.78 -23.94
CA ARG A 65 24.55 19.98 -23.22
C ARG A 65 23.31 20.64 -23.83
N ASP A 66 22.96 20.27 -25.05
CA ASP A 66 21.82 20.70 -25.84
C ASP A 66 20.58 19.81 -25.65
N THR A 67 20.71 18.74 -24.85
CA THR A 67 19.57 17.90 -24.45
C THR A 67 19.01 18.33 -23.10
N TYR A 68 17.71 18.07 -22.89
CA TYR A 68 17.04 18.27 -21.60
C TYR A 68 17.79 17.54 -20.48
N ASP A 69 18.09 16.24 -20.65
CA ASP A 69 18.78 15.44 -19.63
C ASP A 69 20.16 16.02 -19.29
N GLY A 70 20.89 16.49 -20.29
CA GLY A 70 22.21 17.09 -20.08
C GLY A 70 22.18 18.38 -19.26
N ALA A 71 21.18 19.23 -19.48
CA ALA A 71 20.98 20.42 -18.66
C ALA A 71 20.47 20.06 -17.25
N PHE A 72 19.51 19.14 -17.17
CA PHE A 72 18.89 18.67 -15.93
C PHE A 72 19.91 18.05 -14.97
N TYR A 73 20.72 17.07 -15.40
CA TYR A 73 21.69 16.43 -14.51
C TYR A 73 22.79 17.38 -14.04
N ARG A 74 23.17 18.37 -14.87
CA ARG A 74 24.12 19.43 -14.46
C ARG A 74 23.51 20.38 -13.43
N ALA A 75 22.22 20.69 -13.53
CA ALA A 75 21.51 21.42 -12.48
C ALA A 75 21.51 20.64 -11.15
N VAL A 76 21.22 19.34 -11.20
CA VAL A 76 21.25 18.46 -10.01
C VAL A 76 22.64 18.43 -9.36
N LEU A 77 23.71 18.27 -10.15
CA LEU A 77 25.10 18.30 -9.66
C LEU A 77 25.46 19.66 -9.06
N ALA A 78 25.08 20.76 -9.72
CA ALA A 78 25.31 22.11 -9.21
C ALA A 78 24.57 22.37 -7.89
N LEU A 79 23.34 21.85 -7.73
CA LEU A 79 22.61 21.91 -6.46
C LEU A 79 23.26 21.08 -5.36
N HIS A 80 23.80 19.92 -5.68
CA HIS A 80 24.54 19.10 -4.72
C HIS A 80 25.80 19.82 -4.23
N GLN A 81 26.50 20.52 -5.12
CA GLN A 81 27.70 21.31 -4.82
C GLN A 81 27.40 22.72 -4.27
N ASP A 82 26.13 23.05 -4.00
CA ASP A 82 25.66 24.38 -3.55
C ASP A 82 26.03 25.55 -4.48
N HIS A 83 26.29 25.28 -5.75
CA HIS A 83 26.52 26.28 -6.80
C HIS A 83 25.20 26.78 -7.40
N PHE A 84 24.39 27.50 -6.60
CA PHE A 84 23.03 27.93 -6.98
C PHE A 84 22.93 28.75 -8.29
N PRO A 85 23.84 29.71 -8.59
CA PRO A 85 23.75 30.46 -9.85
C PRO A 85 23.91 29.57 -11.09
N LEU A 86 24.81 28.58 -11.02
CA LEU A 86 25.02 27.62 -12.10
C LEU A 86 23.82 26.68 -12.23
N ALA A 87 23.26 26.24 -11.10
CA ALA A 87 22.05 25.43 -11.08
C ALA A 87 20.90 26.15 -11.78
N GLN A 88 20.64 27.42 -11.44
CA GLN A 88 19.58 28.22 -12.06
C GLN A 88 19.78 28.35 -13.58
N GLN A 89 21.00 28.67 -14.03
CA GLN A 89 21.29 28.76 -15.47
C GLN A 89 21.04 27.43 -16.20
N CYS A 90 21.36 26.30 -15.57
CA CYS A 90 21.10 24.98 -16.14
C CYS A 90 19.60 24.64 -16.15
N ILE A 91 18.84 25.04 -15.13
CA ILE A 91 17.38 24.88 -15.07
C ILE A 91 16.72 25.71 -16.18
N ASP A 92 17.09 26.98 -16.33
CA ASP A 92 16.55 27.86 -17.37
C ASP A 92 16.82 27.30 -18.77
N LYS A 93 18.06 26.84 -19.01
CA LYS A 93 18.40 26.18 -20.28
C LYS A 93 17.58 24.90 -20.52
N ALA A 94 17.33 24.10 -19.49
CA ALA A 94 16.50 22.90 -19.61
C ALA A 94 15.05 23.27 -19.97
N ARG A 95 14.53 24.40 -19.48
CA ARG A 95 13.21 24.91 -19.86
C ARG A 95 13.14 25.35 -21.30
N ASP A 96 14.14 26.08 -21.79
CA ASP A 96 14.19 26.53 -23.19
C ASP A 96 14.12 25.34 -24.17
N ILE A 97 14.82 24.25 -23.85
CA ILE A 97 14.77 23.01 -24.64
C ILE A 97 13.38 22.36 -24.53
N LEU A 98 12.86 22.23 -23.31
CA LEU A 98 11.58 21.57 -23.04
C LEU A 98 10.38 22.33 -23.62
N ASP A 99 10.45 23.65 -23.74
CA ASP A 99 9.39 24.49 -24.32
C ASP A 99 9.11 24.13 -25.79
N THR A 100 10.16 23.84 -26.55
CA THR A 100 10.05 23.39 -27.94
C THR A 100 9.32 22.05 -28.03
N ASP A 101 9.71 21.09 -27.18
CA ASP A 101 9.10 19.76 -27.13
C ASP A 101 7.64 19.80 -26.66
N LEU A 102 7.36 20.60 -25.62
CA LEU A 102 6.02 20.75 -25.07
C LEU A 102 5.08 21.42 -26.07
N THR A 103 5.53 22.48 -26.74
CA THR A 103 4.75 23.17 -27.78
C THR A 103 4.38 22.22 -28.93
N ALA A 104 5.30 21.33 -29.33
CA ALA A 104 5.03 20.34 -30.36
C ALA A 104 3.99 19.28 -29.91
N MET A 105 4.11 18.75 -28.69
CA MET A 105 3.26 17.65 -28.21
C MET A 105 1.89 18.09 -27.69
N ALA A 106 1.80 19.28 -27.09
CA ALA A 106 0.56 19.79 -26.50
C ALA A 106 -0.54 20.04 -27.54
N GLY A 107 -0.17 20.31 -28.80
CA GLY A 107 -1.10 20.44 -29.91
C GLY A 107 -1.78 19.13 -30.32
N GLU A 108 -1.22 17.97 -29.95
CA GLU A 108 -1.77 16.66 -30.31
C GLU A 108 -2.67 16.08 -29.22
N SER A 109 -2.14 15.92 -28.00
CA SER A 109 -2.91 15.43 -26.86
C SER A 109 -2.19 15.69 -25.53
N TYR A 110 -2.99 15.78 -24.46
CA TYR A 110 -2.46 15.89 -23.10
C TYR A 110 -1.63 14.66 -22.70
N ASP A 111 -2.07 13.44 -23.07
CA ASP A 111 -1.37 12.21 -22.69
C ASP A 111 0.04 12.14 -23.29
N ARG A 112 0.22 12.63 -24.53
CA ARG A 112 1.56 12.71 -25.16
C ARG A 112 2.42 13.79 -24.51
N ALA A 113 1.83 14.92 -24.11
CA ALA A 113 2.52 16.01 -23.44
C ALA A 113 2.81 15.73 -21.95
N TYR A 114 2.19 14.72 -21.33
CA TYR A 114 2.28 14.48 -19.90
C TYR A 114 3.71 14.25 -19.40
N GLY A 115 4.54 13.53 -20.18
CA GLY A 115 5.96 13.33 -19.84
C GLY A 115 6.74 14.65 -19.75
N ALA A 116 6.46 15.60 -20.66
CA ALA A 116 7.03 16.94 -20.61
C ALA A 116 6.49 17.75 -19.42
N MET A 117 5.21 17.59 -19.05
CA MET A 117 4.66 18.23 -17.85
C MET A 117 5.34 17.74 -16.56
N VAL A 118 5.66 16.45 -16.46
CA VAL A 118 6.44 15.90 -15.33
C VAL A 118 7.84 16.53 -15.30
N ALA A 119 8.49 16.68 -16.46
CA ALA A 119 9.78 17.35 -16.57
C ALA A 119 9.70 18.83 -16.13
N CYS A 120 8.67 19.58 -16.56
CA CYS A 120 8.43 20.94 -16.09
C CYS A 120 8.28 21.01 -14.57
N GLN A 121 7.50 20.09 -13.99
CA GLN A 121 7.33 20.00 -12.55
C GLN A 121 8.67 19.75 -11.84
N MET A 122 9.48 18.79 -12.31
CA MET A 122 10.79 18.50 -11.73
C MET A 122 11.73 19.72 -11.79
N LEU A 123 11.72 20.49 -12.89
CA LEU A 123 12.49 21.73 -13.00
C LEU A 123 12.04 22.79 -11.99
N SER A 124 10.73 22.99 -11.82
CA SER A 124 10.20 23.87 -10.78
C SER A 124 10.57 23.40 -9.37
N GLU A 125 10.58 22.09 -9.13
CA GLU A 125 11.00 21.53 -7.83
C GLU A 125 12.50 21.71 -7.57
N LEU A 126 13.35 21.69 -8.61
CA LEU A 126 14.77 22.04 -8.46
C LEU A 126 14.97 23.52 -8.05
N GLU A 127 14.13 24.44 -8.52
CA GLU A 127 14.17 25.83 -8.04
C GLU A 127 13.67 25.95 -6.61
N GLU A 128 12.63 25.20 -6.25
CA GLU A 128 12.11 25.14 -4.89
C GLU A 128 13.17 24.54 -3.94
N ILE A 129 14.06 23.65 -4.41
CA ILE A 129 15.22 23.18 -3.65
C ILE A 129 16.23 24.30 -3.38
N ILE A 130 16.50 25.18 -4.35
CA ILE A 130 17.33 26.37 -4.12
C ILE A 130 16.71 27.20 -2.99
N GLN A 131 15.40 27.47 -3.06
CA GLN A 131 14.69 28.21 -2.02
C GLN A 131 14.71 27.47 -0.67
N TYR A 132 14.55 26.15 -0.65
CA TYR A 132 14.57 25.33 0.55
C TYR A 132 15.92 25.39 1.28
N LYS A 133 17.02 25.39 0.52
CA LYS A 133 18.38 25.52 1.05
C LYS A 133 18.67 26.93 1.58
N LEU A 134 18.16 27.97 0.91
CA LEU A 134 18.45 29.37 1.25
C LEU A 134 17.51 29.99 2.30
N VAL A 135 16.24 29.58 2.37
CA VAL A 135 15.19 30.26 3.16
C VAL A 135 14.48 29.25 4.08
N PRO A 136 14.93 29.09 5.34
CA PRO A 136 14.36 28.13 6.28
C PRO A 136 12.85 28.31 6.54
N GLU A 137 12.35 29.53 6.52
CA GLU A 137 10.95 29.88 6.79
C GLU A 137 9.99 29.35 5.71
N ARG A 138 10.51 29.05 4.51
CA ARG A 138 9.71 28.51 3.39
C ARG A 138 9.61 26.99 3.40
N ARG A 139 10.38 26.29 4.25
CA ARG A 139 10.52 24.82 4.18
C ARG A 139 9.18 24.09 4.32
N ASP A 140 8.36 24.46 5.30
CA ASP A 140 7.09 23.76 5.53
C ASP A 140 6.07 24.02 4.41
N ILE A 141 6.05 25.25 3.87
CA ILE A 141 5.20 25.61 2.73
C ILE A 141 5.62 24.83 1.48
N ILE A 142 6.93 24.68 1.24
CA ILE A 142 7.47 23.89 0.13
C ILE A 142 7.09 22.41 0.30
N LYS A 143 7.27 21.83 1.50
CA LYS A 143 6.89 20.43 1.79
C LYS A 143 5.41 20.16 1.51
N GLU A 144 4.51 21.04 1.97
CA GLU A 144 3.07 20.89 1.70
C GLU A 144 2.73 21.08 0.21
N THR A 145 3.43 21.98 -0.48
CA THR A 145 3.27 22.18 -1.93
C THR A 145 3.69 20.94 -2.71
N TRP A 146 4.86 20.36 -2.39
CA TRP A 146 5.35 19.11 -2.98
C TRP A 146 4.38 17.96 -2.75
N TRP A 147 3.89 17.82 -1.52
CA TRP A 147 2.91 16.78 -1.19
C TRP A 147 1.61 16.94 -2.02
N SER A 148 1.05 18.15 -2.08
CA SER A 148 -0.17 18.45 -2.84
C SER A 148 0.02 18.16 -4.33
N ARG A 149 1.13 18.61 -4.91
CA ARG A 149 1.46 18.42 -6.33
C ARG A 149 1.65 16.94 -6.67
N LEU A 150 2.36 16.19 -5.82
CA LEU A 150 2.57 14.74 -5.98
C LEU A 150 1.24 13.97 -5.95
N GLN A 151 0.27 14.39 -5.13
CA GLN A 151 -1.06 13.77 -5.13
C GLN A 151 -1.85 14.00 -6.43
N GLY A 152 -1.59 15.11 -7.13
CA GLY A 152 -2.21 15.45 -8.40
C GLY A 152 -1.58 14.73 -9.60
N CYS A 153 -0.35 14.23 -9.48
CA CYS A 153 0.31 13.46 -10.53
C CYS A 153 -0.43 12.15 -10.84
N GLN A 154 -0.31 11.70 -12.09
CA GLN A 154 -0.72 10.35 -12.49
C GLN A 154 -0.02 9.29 -11.63
N ARG A 155 -0.67 8.13 -11.49
CA ARG A 155 -0.24 7.04 -10.59
C ARG A 155 0.75 6.12 -11.30
N VAL A 156 1.82 6.71 -11.83
CA VAL A 156 2.91 6.03 -12.55
C VAL A 156 4.12 5.94 -11.60
N VAL A 157 4.70 4.74 -11.46
CA VAL A 157 5.75 4.49 -10.45
C VAL A 157 7.03 5.23 -10.83
N GLU A 158 7.37 5.22 -12.11
CA GLU A 158 8.57 5.79 -12.70
C GLU A 158 8.60 7.32 -12.51
N ASP A 159 7.48 7.99 -12.73
CA ASP A 159 7.37 9.44 -12.55
C ASP A 159 7.48 9.83 -11.07
N TRP A 160 6.77 9.11 -10.21
CA TRP A 160 6.86 9.32 -8.76
C TRP A 160 8.28 9.09 -8.23
N GLN A 161 8.97 8.08 -8.75
CA GLN A 161 10.35 7.79 -8.37
C GLN A 161 11.27 8.95 -8.73
N LYS A 162 11.17 9.50 -9.95
CA LYS A 162 11.96 10.66 -10.40
C LYS A 162 11.70 11.90 -9.54
N ILE A 163 10.43 12.21 -9.27
CA ILE A 163 10.02 13.35 -8.44
C ILE A 163 10.57 13.21 -7.01
N LEU A 164 10.41 12.05 -6.38
CA LEU A 164 10.92 11.83 -5.02
C LEU A 164 12.45 11.82 -4.95
N GLN A 165 13.12 11.41 -6.02
CA GLN A 165 14.58 11.49 -6.12
C GLN A 165 15.05 12.96 -6.14
N VAL A 166 14.29 13.85 -6.79
CA VAL A 166 14.52 15.30 -6.71
C VAL A 166 14.37 15.79 -5.27
N HIS A 167 13.27 15.47 -4.57
CA HIS A 167 13.07 15.86 -3.16
C HIS A 167 14.20 15.38 -2.24
N SER A 168 14.76 14.20 -2.55
CA SER A 168 15.85 13.57 -1.79
C SER A 168 17.17 14.36 -1.80
N LEU A 169 17.30 15.39 -2.63
CA LEU A 169 18.45 16.31 -2.59
C LEU A 169 18.52 17.13 -1.29
N VAL A 170 17.39 17.32 -0.61
CA VAL A 170 17.30 18.11 0.62
C VAL A 170 16.49 17.45 1.74
N LEU A 171 15.69 16.43 1.43
CA LEU A 171 14.85 15.73 2.40
C LEU A 171 15.21 14.25 2.48
N PRO A 172 15.75 13.76 3.60
CA PRO A 172 15.91 12.33 3.77
C PRO A 172 14.52 11.65 3.81
N PRO A 173 14.40 10.40 3.34
CA PRO A 173 13.11 9.70 3.30
C PRO A 173 12.40 9.58 4.65
N GLN A 174 13.16 9.61 5.75
CA GLN A 174 12.65 9.57 7.12
C GLN A 174 11.96 10.88 7.54
N GLU A 175 12.30 12.01 6.94
CA GLU A 175 11.62 13.29 7.17
C GLU A 175 10.38 13.45 6.28
N ASP A 176 10.26 12.65 5.20
CA ASP A 176 9.13 12.64 4.27
C ASP A 176 8.42 11.27 4.20
N MET A 177 8.19 10.66 5.36
CA MET A 177 7.57 9.33 5.44
C MET A 177 6.22 9.26 4.71
N ARG A 178 5.45 10.36 4.70
CA ARG A 178 4.11 10.40 4.09
C ARG A 178 4.18 10.15 2.58
N SER A 179 5.09 10.82 1.87
CA SER A 179 5.26 10.66 0.42
C SER A 179 5.80 9.29 0.06
N TRP A 180 6.83 8.83 0.79
CA TRP A 180 7.42 7.51 0.57
C TRP A 180 6.48 6.36 0.89
N LEU A 181 5.61 6.46 1.92
CA LEU A 181 4.57 5.47 2.19
C LEU A 181 3.51 5.42 1.09
N LYS A 182 3.18 6.58 0.51
CA LYS A 182 2.25 6.66 -0.62
C LYS A 182 2.86 6.03 -1.87
N TYR A 183 4.14 6.28 -2.13
CA TYR A 183 4.91 5.63 -3.19
C TYR A 183 5.02 4.12 -2.99
N ALA A 184 5.40 3.64 -1.80
CA ALA A 184 5.44 2.20 -1.50
C ALA A 184 4.07 1.54 -1.73
N SER A 185 2.97 2.21 -1.37
CA SER A 185 1.61 1.75 -1.64
C SER A 185 1.30 1.67 -3.15
N LEU A 186 1.80 2.62 -3.94
CA LEU A 186 1.68 2.62 -5.41
C LEU A 186 2.47 1.46 -6.03
N CYS A 187 3.73 1.27 -5.63
CA CYS A 187 4.57 0.13 -6.05
C CYS A 187 3.89 -1.20 -5.72
N ARG A 188 3.33 -1.33 -4.51
CA ARG A 188 2.62 -2.55 -4.09
C ARG A 188 1.36 -2.81 -4.92
N LYS A 189 0.62 -1.76 -5.30
CA LYS A 189 -0.64 -1.89 -6.08
C LYS A 189 -0.39 -2.16 -7.56
N SER A 190 0.73 -1.67 -8.10
CA SER A 190 1.16 -1.92 -9.49
C SER A 190 1.89 -3.26 -9.67
N GLY A 191 2.06 -4.04 -8.59
CA GLY A 191 2.75 -5.34 -8.64
C GLY A 191 4.27 -5.26 -8.52
N ARG A 192 4.86 -4.06 -8.42
CA ARG A 192 6.30 -3.84 -8.19
C ARG A 192 6.68 -4.06 -6.73
N LEU A 193 6.53 -5.29 -6.25
CA LEU A 193 6.74 -5.66 -4.85
C LEU A 193 8.19 -5.43 -4.39
N ALA A 194 9.19 -5.72 -5.23
CA ALA A 194 10.60 -5.49 -4.88
C ALA A 194 10.88 -4.01 -4.53
N LEU A 195 10.36 -3.07 -5.33
CA LEU A 195 10.47 -1.64 -5.03
C LEU A 195 9.71 -1.26 -3.76
N SER A 196 8.49 -1.77 -3.58
CA SER A 196 7.73 -1.55 -2.35
C SER A 196 8.50 -2.03 -1.12
N HIS A 197 9.17 -3.18 -1.21
CA HIS A 197 9.97 -3.74 -0.12
C HIS A 197 11.15 -2.82 0.20
N LYS A 198 11.96 -2.47 -0.82
CA LYS A 198 13.12 -1.56 -0.68
C LYS A 198 12.75 -0.22 -0.07
N THR A 199 11.65 0.39 -0.51
CA THR A 199 11.19 1.66 0.08
C THR A 199 10.81 1.50 1.55
N LEU A 200 10.13 0.42 1.92
CA LEU A 200 9.70 0.22 3.30
C LEU A 200 10.86 -0.14 4.23
N THR A 201 11.85 -0.93 3.77
CA THR A 201 13.05 -1.22 4.56
C THR A 201 13.94 0.01 4.71
N MET A 202 14.03 0.84 3.68
CA MET A 202 14.66 2.17 3.77
C MET A 202 14.00 3.03 4.84
N LEU A 203 12.65 3.08 4.89
CA LEU A 203 11.91 3.80 5.93
C LEU A 203 11.99 3.16 7.32
N LEU A 204 12.14 1.84 7.43
CA LEU A 204 12.33 1.17 8.73
C LEU A 204 13.77 1.29 9.26
N GLY A 205 14.74 1.57 8.38
CA GLY A 205 16.17 1.60 8.71
C GLY A 205 16.82 0.21 8.82
N PHE A 206 16.05 -0.86 8.68
CA PHE A 206 16.54 -2.23 8.61
C PHE A 206 15.61 -3.09 7.76
N ASP A 207 16.04 -4.33 7.49
CA ASP A 207 15.28 -5.28 6.69
C ASP A 207 14.67 -6.39 7.57
N PRO A 208 13.36 -6.36 7.84
CA PRO A 208 12.71 -7.39 8.64
C PRO A 208 12.74 -8.79 8.00
N SER A 209 12.96 -8.92 6.69
CA SER A 209 13.01 -10.23 6.03
C SER A 209 14.24 -11.06 6.44
N LYS A 210 15.28 -10.41 6.97
CA LYS A 210 16.49 -11.06 7.48
C LYS A 210 16.31 -11.66 8.87
N HIS A 211 15.30 -11.21 9.62
CA HIS A 211 15.01 -11.66 10.98
C HIS A 211 13.51 -11.98 11.12
N PRO A 212 13.00 -13.03 10.44
CA PRO A 212 11.58 -13.34 10.38
C PRO A 212 10.97 -13.71 11.75
N ASP A 213 11.79 -14.20 12.68
CA ASP A 213 11.35 -14.62 14.01
C ASP A 213 11.16 -13.45 15.00
N GLN A 214 11.64 -12.25 14.65
CA GLN A 214 11.52 -11.08 15.50
C GLN A 214 10.22 -10.31 15.23
N PRO A 215 9.60 -9.72 16.26
CA PRO A 215 8.44 -8.86 16.06
C PRO A 215 8.83 -7.61 15.27
N LEU A 216 7.92 -7.15 14.42
CA LEU A 216 8.12 -5.89 13.70
C LEU A 216 8.19 -4.70 14.67
N PRO A 217 9.01 -3.68 14.35
CA PRO A 217 9.24 -2.55 15.24
C PRO A 217 8.00 -1.65 15.29
N THR A 218 7.74 -1.01 16.43
CA THR A 218 6.56 -0.16 16.65
C THR A 218 6.90 1.34 16.70
N ASN A 219 8.16 1.71 16.50
CA ASN A 219 8.66 3.09 16.47
C ASN A 219 8.02 3.95 15.38
N HIS A 220 7.73 3.36 14.22
CA HIS A 220 7.06 4.03 13.10
C HIS A 220 5.78 3.27 12.70
N PRO A 221 4.69 3.39 13.49
CA PRO A 221 3.47 2.58 13.36
C PRO A 221 2.90 2.53 11.93
N HIS A 222 2.92 3.66 11.23
CA HIS A 222 2.43 3.78 9.85
C HIS A 222 3.28 2.99 8.85
N VAL A 223 4.60 2.97 9.05
CA VAL A 223 5.55 2.23 8.22
C VAL A 223 5.43 0.74 8.50
N THR A 224 5.36 0.34 9.77
CA THR A 224 5.15 -1.04 10.19
C THR A 224 3.87 -1.61 9.59
N PHE A 225 2.75 -0.87 9.69
CA PHE A 225 1.48 -1.27 9.10
C PHE A 225 1.57 -1.35 7.56
N ALA A 226 2.32 -0.47 6.91
CA ALA A 226 2.56 -0.56 5.47
C ALA A 226 3.39 -1.81 5.10
N TYR A 227 4.38 -2.18 5.91
CA TYR A 227 5.18 -3.39 5.74
C TYR A 227 4.34 -4.66 5.90
N MET A 228 3.48 -4.76 6.92
CA MET A 228 2.55 -5.89 7.06
C MET A 228 1.63 -6.03 5.84
N LYS A 229 1.10 -4.92 5.32
CA LYS A 229 0.30 -4.92 4.08
C LYS A 229 1.10 -5.35 2.85
N HIS A 230 2.41 -5.12 2.84
CA HIS A 230 3.33 -5.60 1.82
C HIS A 230 3.53 -7.11 1.97
N MET A 231 3.85 -7.61 3.18
CA MET A 231 3.99 -9.05 3.48
C MET A 231 2.77 -9.87 3.04
N TRP A 232 1.57 -9.34 3.32
CA TRP A 232 0.32 -9.95 2.87
C TRP A 232 0.25 -10.11 1.34
N ARG A 233 0.74 -9.11 0.60
CA ARG A 233 0.76 -9.11 -0.87
C ARG A 233 1.89 -9.96 -1.45
N SER A 234 2.99 -10.15 -0.71
CA SER A 234 4.12 -11.02 -1.09
C SER A 234 3.90 -12.50 -0.73
N ASN A 235 2.65 -12.89 -0.48
CA ASN A 235 2.21 -14.27 -0.21
C ASN A 235 2.57 -14.86 1.17
N SER A 236 3.15 -14.07 2.09
CA SER A 236 3.36 -14.44 3.50
C SER A 236 2.15 -14.04 4.34
N ARG A 237 0.97 -14.58 4.02
CA ARG A 237 -0.32 -14.12 4.58
C ARG A 237 -0.51 -14.48 6.05
N ASN A 238 -0.10 -15.68 6.45
CA ASN A 238 -0.25 -16.14 7.84
C ASN A 238 0.65 -15.34 8.77
N GLU A 239 1.91 -15.12 8.36
CA GLU A 239 2.89 -14.33 9.10
C GLU A 239 2.45 -12.87 9.18
N ALA A 240 1.98 -12.29 8.07
CA ALA A 240 1.44 -10.93 8.06
C ALA A 240 0.25 -10.77 9.02
N PHE A 241 -0.65 -11.75 9.06
CA PHE A 241 -1.79 -11.75 9.96
C PHE A 241 -1.37 -11.85 11.43
N GLN A 242 -0.47 -12.76 11.77
CA GLN A 242 0.08 -12.91 13.13
C GLN A 242 0.80 -11.63 13.59
N GLN A 243 1.64 -11.05 12.73
CA GLN A 243 2.34 -9.79 13.01
C GLN A 243 1.35 -8.64 13.22
N LEU A 244 0.24 -8.58 12.46
CA LEU A 244 -0.79 -7.56 12.65
C LEU A 244 -1.55 -7.74 13.96
N GLN A 245 -1.84 -8.98 14.38
CA GLN A 245 -2.45 -9.25 15.68
C GLN A 245 -1.54 -8.80 16.83
N TYR A 246 -0.25 -9.16 16.77
CA TYR A 246 0.74 -8.71 17.74
C TYR A 246 0.89 -7.19 17.76
N PHE A 247 0.99 -6.56 16.59
CA PHE A 247 1.09 -5.11 16.45
C PHE A 247 -0.09 -4.39 17.09
N VAL A 248 -1.33 -4.84 16.86
CA VAL A 248 -2.53 -4.24 17.45
C VAL A 248 -2.49 -4.29 18.99
N GLN A 249 -2.07 -5.42 19.57
CA GLN A 249 -1.96 -5.56 21.03
C GLN A 249 -0.92 -4.60 21.61
N GLN A 250 0.27 -4.52 21.01
CA GLN A 250 1.33 -3.60 21.44
C GLN A 250 0.92 -2.13 21.25
N PHE A 251 0.29 -1.83 20.12
CA PHE A 251 -0.09 -0.47 19.76
C PHE A 251 -1.21 0.09 20.65
N GLN A 252 -2.10 -0.76 21.15
CA GLN A 252 -3.08 -0.38 22.17
C GLN A 252 -2.41 0.01 23.50
N GLY A 253 -1.39 -0.74 23.94
CA GLY A 253 -0.62 -0.39 25.13
C GLY A 253 0.09 0.96 24.98
N LEU A 254 0.70 1.22 23.82
CA LEU A 254 1.32 2.51 23.51
C LEU A 254 0.31 3.67 23.55
N LEU A 255 -0.90 3.45 23.03
CA LEU A 255 -1.95 4.47 23.00
C LEU A 255 -2.42 4.89 24.39
N GLN A 256 -2.43 3.97 25.36
CA GLN A 256 -2.77 4.27 26.75
C GLN A 256 -1.74 5.18 27.44
N GLY A 257 -0.48 5.14 26.98
CA GLY A 257 0.61 5.97 27.50
C GLY A 257 0.68 7.38 26.91
N VAL A 258 -0.12 7.70 25.87
CA VAL A 258 -0.09 9.02 25.22
C VAL A 258 -0.82 10.06 26.09
N SER A 259 -0.16 11.20 26.33
CA SER A 259 -0.73 12.32 27.12
C SER A 259 -2.09 12.78 26.56
N PRO A 260 -3.06 13.15 27.41
CA PRO A 260 -4.32 13.77 26.97
C PRO A 260 -4.17 15.09 26.22
N GLU A 261 -3.04 15.78 26.38
CA GLU A 261 -2.78 17.08 25.76
C GLU A 261 -2.55 16.96 24.24
N ASP A 262 -2.06 15.81 23.76
CA ASP A 262 -1.78 15.56 22.34
C ASP A 262 -3.00 14.98 21.60
N ALA A 263 -4.13 15.69 21.66
CA ALA A 263 -5.41 15.23 21.10
C ALA A 263 -5.33 14.84 19.61
N GLN A 264 -4.54 15.57 18.83
CA GLN A 264 -4.36 15.29 17.39
C GLN A 264 -3.59 13.98 17.17
N GLN A 265 -2.46 13.79 17.84
CA GLN A 265 -1.66 12.56 17.74
C GLN A 265 -2.48 11.34 18.18
N ARG A 266 -3.22 11.47 19.28
CA ARG A 266 -4.13 10.42 19.77
C ARG A 266 -5.19 10.07 18.74
N THR A 267 -5.80 11.07 18.11
CA THR A 267 -6.81 10.88 17.05
C THR A 267 -6.21 10.13 15.86
N ASP A 268 -5.01 10.50 15.42
CA ASP A 268 -4.35 9.85 14.28
C ASP A 268 -3.93 8.41 14.59
N MET A 269 -3.50 8.13 15.84
CA MET A 269 -3.25 6.77 16.30
C MET A 269 -4.53 5.92 16.35
N HIS A 270 -5.64 6.47 16.83
CA HIS A 270 -6.94 5.77 16.78
C HIS A 270 -7.36 5.46 15.34
N LYS A 271 -7.23 6.42 14.40
CA LYS A 271 -7.50 6.18 12.98
C LYS A 271 -6.63 5.07 12.40
N LEU A 272 -5.35 5.00 12.77
CA LEU A 272 -4.47 3.91 12.35
C LEU A 272 -4.94 2.56 12.92
N LEU A 273 -5.29 2.51 14.20
CA LEU A 273 -5.78 1.31 14.87
C LEU A 273 -7.08 0.80 14.25
N GLY A 274 -8.02 1.69 13.94
CA GLY A 274 -9.23 1.34 13.17
C GLY A 274 -8.89 0.70 11.83
N ARG A 275 -7.93 1.25 11.08
CA ARG A 275 -7.47 0.64 9.82
C ARG A 275 -6.81 -0.73 10.01
N CYS A 276 -6.09 -0.94 11.11
CA CYS A 276 -5.51 -2.25 11.45
C CYS A 276 -6.60 -3.28 11.71
N TYR A 277 -7.62 -2.92 12.51
CA TYR A 277 -8.74 -3.81 12.80
C TYR A 277 -9.55 -4.18 11.56
N LEU A 278 -9.82 -3.20 10.68
CA LEU A 278 -10.46 -3.50 9.39
C LEU A 278 -9.63 -4.53 8.60
N LYS A 279 -8.30 -4.40 8.57
CA LYS A 279 -7.43 -5.35 7.90
C LYS A 279 -7.40 -6.73 8.56
N LEU A 280 -7.41 -6.81 9.90
CA LEU A 280 -7.52 -8.09 10.61
C LEU A 280 -8.78 -8.84 10.20
N GLY A 281 -9.94 -8.17 10.20
CA GLY A 281 -11.19 -8.79 9.78
C GLY A 281 -11.16 -9.28 8.32
N GLU A 282 -10.71 -8.42 7.39
CA GLU A 282 -10.57 -8.80 5.98
C GLU A 282 -9.61 -9.98 5.77
N TRP A 283 -8.49 -10.00 6.49
CA TRP A 283 -7.47 -11.04 6.36
C TRP A 283 -7.91 -12.35 6.97
N GLN A 284 -8.58 -12.33 8.11
CA GLN A 284 -9.13 -13.54 8.72
C GLN A 284 -10.17 -14.20 7.80
N LEU A 285 -11.08 -13.41 7.23
CA LEU A 285 -12.02 -13.90 6.22
C LEU A 285 -11.32 -14.53 5.01
N ASN A 286 -10.24 -13.91 4.54
CA ASN A 286 -9.50 -14.42 3.38
C ASN A 286 -8.74 -15.73 3.67
N LEU A 287 -8.31 -15.96 4.91
CA LEU A 287 -7.60 -17.17 5.33
C LEU A 287 -8.53 -18.33 5.68
N GLN A 288 -9.64 -18.04 6.38
CA GLN A 288 -10.46 -19.05 7.05
C GLN A 288 -11.89 -19.14 6.48
N GLY A 289 -12.30 -18.19 5.63
CA GLY A 289 -13.66 -18.10 5.12
C GLY A 289 -14.68 -17.72 6.19
N ILE A 290 -15.96 -17.82 5.80
CA ILE A 290 -17.10 -17.56 6.68
C ILE A 290 -17.52 -18.89 7.30
N ASN A 291 -17.47 -18.98 8.62
CA ASN A 291 -17.92 -20.12 9.41
C ASN A 291 -18.31 -19.67 10.83
N GLU A 292 -18.89 -20.56 11.62
CA GLU A 292 -19.40 -20.24 12.97
C GLU A 292 -18.33 -19.70 13.92
N SER A 293 -17.06 -20.08 13.75
CA SER A 293 -15.96 -19.61 14.59
C SER A 293 -15.38 -18.26 14.15
N THR A 294 -15.40 -17.97 12.84
CA THR A 294 -14.82 -16.74 12.28
C THR A 294 -15.77 -15.56 12.35
N ILE A 295 -17.08 -15.79 12.20
CA ILE A 295 -18.10 -14.73 12.22
C ILE A 295 -18.00 -13.85 13.48
N PRO A 296 -18.00 -14.39 14.72
CA PRO A 296 -17.93 -13.56 15.93
C PRO A 296 -16.61 -12.78 16.03
N GLN A 297 -15.51 -13.40 15.64
CA GLN A 297 -14.19 -12.79 15.74
C GLN A 297 -14.02 -11.62 14.76
N VAL A 298 -14.46 -11.79 13.51
CA VAL A 298 -14.38 -10.73 12.50
C VAL A 298 -15.35 -9.59 12.82
N LEU A 299 -16.56 -9.91 13.33
CA LEU A 299 -17.48 -8.88 13.81
C LEU A 299 -16.89 -8.07 14.97
N ARG A 300 -16.15 -8.72 15.89
CA ARG A 300 -15.41 -8.02 16.94
C ARG A 300 -14.35 -7.07 16.37
N TYR A 301 -13.60 -7.50 15.36
CA TYR A 301 -12.63 -6.63 14.69
C TYR A 301 -13.30 -5.45 13.97
N TYR A 302 -14.37 -5.67 13.22
CA TYR A 302 -15.08 -4.58 12.54
C TYR A 302 -15.77 -3.63 13.52
N SER A 303 -16.33 -4.12 14.63
CA SER A 303 -16.84 -3.27 15.72
C SER A 303 -15.75 -2.36 16.28
N ALA A 304 -14.60 -2.93 16.66
CA ALA A 304 -13.46 -2.16 17.15
C ALA A 304 -12.98 -1.12 16.12
N SER A 305 -13.04 -1.46 14.82
CA SER A 305 -12.75 -0.50 13.76
C SER A 305 -13.71 0.69 13.75
N THR A 306 -15.01 0.47 13.96
CA THR A 306 -16.01 1.55 14.03
C THR A 306 -15.89 2.40 15.29
N GLU A 307 -15.43 1.83 16.40
CA GLU A 307 -15.23 2.53 17.67
C GLU A 307 -14.03 3.48 17.60
N HIS A 308 -12.95 3.06 16.94
CA HIS A 308 -11.73 3.86 16.77
C HIS A 308 -11.82 4.94 15.68
N ASP A 309 -12.62 4.72 14.64
CA ASP A 309 -12.88 5.73 13.59
C ASP A 309 -14.36 5.81 13.25
N ARG A 310 -15.10 6.62 14.03
CA ARG A 310 -16.57 6.69 13.98
C ARG A 310 -17.11 7.29 12.70
N ASN A 311 -16.33 8.07 11.96
CA ASN A 311 -16.78 8.76 10.75
C ASN A 311 -16.32 8.04 9.47
N TRP A 312 -15.74 6.84 9.60
CA TRP A 312 -15.16 6.14 8.47
C TRP A 312 -16.14 5.19 7.81
N TYR A 313 -16.64 5.58 6.63
CA TYR A 313 -17.53 4.79 5.78
C TYR A 313 -17.16 3.29 5.72
N LYS A 314 -15.89 2.98 5.43
CA LYS A 314 -15.46 1.60 5.20
C LYS A 314 -15.58 0.73 6.45
N ALA A 315 -15.37 1.28 7.64
CA ALA A 315 -15.53 0.52 8.87
C ALA A 315 -16.99 0.12 9.07
N TRP A 316 -17.91 1.09 8.97
CA TRP A 316 -19.35 0.86 9.11
C TRP A 316 -19.89 -0.06 8.03
N HIS A 317 -19.48 0.15 6.78
CA HIS A 317 -19.88 -0.68 5.66
C HIS A 317 -19.41 -2.14 5.84
N SER A 318 -18.13 -2.36 6.17
CA SER A 318 -17.61 -3.73 6.39
C SER A 318 -18.28 -4.42 7.58
N TRP A 319 -18.56 -3.69 8.66
CA TRP A 319 -19.30 -4.22 9.80
C TRP A 319 -20.73 -4.60 9.43
N ALA A 320 -21.44 -3.72 8.71
CA ALA A 320 -22.81 -3.96 8.24
C ALA A 320 -22.88 -5.17 7.30
N PHE A 321 -21.99 -5.19 6.32
CA PHE A 321 -21.89 -6.25 5.33
C PHE A 321 -21.58 -7.60 5.98
N MET A 322 -20.69 -7.64 6.96
CA MET A 322 -20.38 -8.87 7.67
C MET A 322 -21.55 -9.41 8.50
N ASN A 323 -22.33 -8.53 9.14
CA ASN A 323 -23.54 -8.93 9.84
C ASN A 323 -24.59 -9.48 8.86
N TYR A 324 -24.72 -8.86 7.68
CA TYR A 324 -25.60 -9.36 6.62
C TYR A 324 -25.16 -10.74 6.10
N GLU A 325 -23.86 -10.93 5.83
CA GLU A 325 -23.30 -12.24 5.44
C GLU A 325 -23.51 -13.30 6.53
N ALA A 326 -23.41 -12.93 7.82
CA ALA A 326 -23.73 -13.84 8.91
C ALA A 326 -25.20 -14.28 8.89
N VAL A 327 -26.15 -13.36 8.64
CA VAL A 327 -27.57 -13.72 8.47
C VAL A 327 -27.76 -14.71 7.32
N LEU A 328 -27.13 -14.46 6.16
CA LEU A 328 -27.20 -15.37 5.02
C LEU A 328 -26.62 -16.75 5.34
N HIS A 329 -25.48 -16.81 6.01
CA HIS A 329 -24.83 -18.06 6.40
C HIS A 329 -25.75 -18.92 7.27
N TYR A 330 -26.32 -18.35 8.34
CA TYR A 330 -27.22 -19.10 9.23
C TYR A 330 -28.56 -19.45 8.58
N LYS A 331 -29.05 -18.62 7.64
CA LYS A 331 -30.23 -18.96 6.85
C LYS A 331 -30.00 -20.19 5.98
N VAL A 332 -28.91 -20.21 5.20
CA VAL A 332 -28.55 -21.36 4.35
C VAL A 332 -28.35 -22.62 5.18
N GLN A 333 -27.68 -22.50 6.33
CA GLN A 333 -27.50 -23.62 7.25
C GLN A 333 -28.84 -24.15 7.80
N SER A 334 -29.78 -23.26 8.14
CA SER A 334 -31.11 -23.67 8.60
C SER A 334 -31.94 -24.35 7.51
N ASP A 335 -31.80 -23.91 6.25
CA ASP A 335 -32.51 -24.49 5.10
C ASP A 335 -31.94 -25.86 4.72
N GLN A 336 -30.61 -26.03 4.79
CA GLN A 336 -29.95 -27.33 4.60
C GLN A 336 -30.36 -28.35 5.66
N GLN A 337 -30.43 -27.93 6.93
CA GLN A 337 -30.88 -28.81 8.02
C GLN A 337 -32.34 -29.26 7.81
N LYS A 338 -33.23 -28.37 7.36
CA LYS A 338 -34.62 -28.73 7.03
C LYS A 338 -34.72 -29.74 5.87
N SER A 339 -33.89 -29.59 4.83
CA SER A 339 -33.88 -30.51 3.69
C SER A 339 -33.29 -31.89 4.02
N GLY A 340 -32.28 -31.96 4.89
CA GLY A 340 -31.68 -33.23 5.34
C GLY A 340 -32.63 -34.07 6.19
N SER A 341 -33.40 -33.41 7.07
CA SER A 341 -34.41 -34.08 7.90
C SER A 341 -35.60 -34.63 7.10
N GLN A 342 -35.94 -34.05 5.94
CA GLN A 342 -36.99 -34.58 5.06
C GLN A 342 -36.54 -35.78 4.22
N ALA A 343 -35.24 -35.91 3.92
CA ALA A 343 -34.72 -37.04 3.14
C ALA A 343 -34.56 -38.32 3.99
N GLU A 344 -34.24 -38.20 5.28
CA GLU A 344 -34.16 -39.35 6.20
C GLU A 344 -35.54 -39.91 6.60
N SER A 345 -36.61 -39.10 6.54
CA SER A 345 -37.97 -39.57 6.82
C SER A 345 -38.63 -40.34 5.66
N ASN A 346 -38.00 -40.40 4.47
CA ASN A 346 -38.63 -40.95 3.26
C ASN A 346 -38.08 -42.33 2.82
N ASN A 347 -37.26 -42.99 3.66
CA ASN A 347 -36.64 -44.29 3.35
C ASN A 347 -37.16 -45.45 4.22
N GLY A 348 -38.37 -45.34 4.78
CA GLY A 348 -38.87 -46.27 5.80
C GLY A 348 -40.25 -46.86 5.55
N GLU A 349 -40.66 -47.15 4.32
CA GLU A 349 -41.89 -47.93 4.08
C GLU A 349 -41.76 -48.89 2.90
N GLU A 350 -41.39 -50.16 3.17
CA GLU A 350 -41.98 -51.28 2.42
C GLU A 350 -41.95 -52.59 3.22
N SER A 351 -43.16 -53.19 3.33
CA SER A 351 -43.52 -54.60 3.59
C SER A 351 -43.89 -55.09 5.02
N GLY A 352 -45.20 -55.40 5.17
CA GLY A 352 -45.68 -56.69 5.72
C GLY A 352 -46.19 -56.74 7.18
N ALA A 353 -47.51 -56.71 7.37
CA ALA A 353 -48.26 -56.95 8.63
C ALA A 353 -48.40 -58.45 8.99
N PRO A 354 -49.16 -58.89 10.04
CA PRO A 354 -49.49 -58.32 11.37
C PRO A 354 -49.27 -59.33 12.55
N GLU A 355 -49.28 -58.88 13.82
CA GLU A 355 -50.04 -59.45 14.97
C GLU A 355 -49.56 -58.98 16.38
N GLU A 356 -50.57 -58.73 17.23
CA GLU A 356 -50.68 -58.80 18.71
C GLU A 356 -49.89 -57.88 19.68
N ASP A 357 -50.71 -57.08 20.40
CA ASP A 357 -50.77 -56.73 21.84
C ASP A 357 -49.59 -56.13 22.65
N GLN A 358 -49.95 -55.01 23.31
CA GLN A 358 -49.57 -54.48 24.63
C GLN A 358 -48.28 -53.63 24.82
N GLU A 359 -48.55 -52.42 25.36
CA GLU A 359 -47.74 -51.58 26.26
C GLU A 359 -46.37 -51.07 25.80
N LYS A 360 -46.30 -49.76 25.49
CA LYS A 360 -45.55 -48.74 26.26
C LYS A 360 -45.57 -47.36 25.59
N GLU A 361 -46.02 -46.37 26.36
CA GLU A 361 -45.71 -44.96 26.17
C GLU A 361 -44.20 -44.70 26.43
N GLU A 362 -43.74 -43.55 25.92
CA GLU A 362 -42.42 -42.92 26.15
C GLU A 362 -41.25 -43.42 25.28
N GLU A 363 -41.12 -42.92 24.05
CA GLU A 363 -39.79 -42.62 23.46
C GLU A 363 -39.77 -41.60 22.29
N THR A 364 -40.87 -40.91 21.98
CA THR A 364 -40.95 -40.00 20.82
C THR A 364 -40.65 -38.51 21.10
N GLU A 365 -40.31 -38.11 22.33
CA GLU A 365 -40.08 -36.70 22.69
C GLU A 365 -38.61 -36.23 22.66
N GLN A 366 -37.63 -37.13 22.59
CA GLN A 366 -36.21 -36.73 22.57
C GLN A 366 -35.72 -36.32 21.17
N SER A 367 -36.24 -36.90 20.09
CA SER A 367 -35.80 -36.56 18.72
C SER A 367 -36.41 -35.25 18.20
N GLN A 368 -37.63 -34.91 18.61
CA GLN A 368 -38.29 -33.64 18.23
C GLN A 368 -37.76 -32.44 19.03
N SER A 369 -37.34 -32.62 20.29
CA SER A 369 -36.78 -31.55 21.12
C SER A 369 -35.38 -31.11 20.66
N LEU A 370 -34.55 -32.02 20.14
CA LEU A 370 -33.23 -31.71 19.54
C LEU A 370 -33.32 -30.99 18.18
N GLN A 371 -34.34 -31.27 17.37
CA GLN A 371 -34.60 -30.55 16.10
C GLN A 371 -35.25 -29.17 16.33
N SER A 372 -36.15 -29.06 17.31
CA SER A 372 -36.77 -27.79 17.73
C SER A 372 -35.74 -26.82 18.34
N THR A 373 -34.80 -27.31 19.15
CA THR A 373 -33.74 -26.47 19.73
C THR A 373 -32.73 -25.99 18.69
N LYS A 374 -32.33 -26.80 17.70
CA LYS A 374 -31.41 -26.35 16.62
C LYS A 374 -32.05 -25.35 15.66
N SER A 375 -33.33 -25.53 15.31
CA SER A 375 -34.08 -24.58 14.47
C SER A 375 -34.36 -23.24 15.20
N SER A 376 -34.62 -23.29 16.51
CA SER A 376 -34.70 -22.13 17.41
C SER A 376 -33.38 -21.34 17.46
N VAL A 377 -32.23 -22.03 17.58
CA VAL A 377 -30.89 -21.41 17.58
C VAL A 377 -30.58 -20.72 16.24
N GLY A 378 -30.94 -21.35 15.11
CA GLY A 378 -30.79 -20.74 13.78
C GLY A 378 -31.60 -19.44 13.62
N MET A 379 -32.85 -19.42 14.10
CA MET A 379 -33.71 -18.23 14.08
C MET A 379 -33.20 -17.12 15.03
N GLY A 380 -32.72 -17.49 16.22
CA GLY A 380 -32.12 -16.57 17.19
C GLY A 380 -30.85 -15.89 16.66
N ASN A 381 -30.00 -16.64 15.95
CA ASN A 381 -28.81 -16.11 15.31
C ASN A 381 -29.15 -15.14 14.16
N ILE A 382 -30.17 -15.44 13.35
CA ILE A 382 -30.62 -14.53 12.27
C ILE A 382 -31.07 -13.18 12.84
N HIS A 383 -31.88 -13.17 13.91
CA HIS A 383 -32.32 -11.92 14.53
C HIS A 383 -31.15 -11.14 15.16
N HIS A 384 -30.17 -11.84 15.75
CA HIS A 384 -29.01 -11.22 16.40
C HIS A 384 -28.19 -10.35 15.44
N TYR A 385 -27.99 -10.79 14.19
CA TYR A 385 -27.16 -10.06 13.21
C TYR A 385 -27.95 -9.06 12.34
N THR A 386 -29.28 -9.19 12.25
CA THR A 386 -30.10 -8.34 11.36
C THR A 386 -30.11 -6.87 11.79
N VAL A 387 -30.31 -6.58 13.08
CA VAL A 387 -30.37 -5.19 13.58
C VAL A 387 -29.02 -4.48 13.43
N PRO A 388 -27.87 -5.07 13.83
CA PRO A 388 -26.55 -4.52 13.57
C PRO A 388 -26.27 -4.24 12.08
N ALA A 389 -26.69 -5.14 11.18
CA ALA A 389 -26.50 -4.95 9.74
C ALA A 389 -27.18 -3.66 9.25
N VAL A 390 -28.47 -3.47 9.58
CA VAL A 390 -29.23 -2.29 9.18
C VAL A 390 -28.65 -1.01 9.78
N GLN A 391 -28.33 -1.01 11.08
CA GLN A 391 -27.72 0.14 11.75
C GLN A 391 -26.38 0.54 11.13
N GLY A 392 -25.54 -0.44 10.81
CA GLY A 392 -24.25 -0.20 10.16
C GLY A 392 -24.41 0.40 8.77
N PHE A 393 -25.35 -0.07 7.96
CA PHE A 393 -25.60 0.50 6.64
C PHE A 393 -26.06 1.97 6.73
N PHE A 394 -26.99 2.30 7.63
CA PHE A 394 -27.41 3.69 7.86
C PHE A 394 -26.24 4.60 8.28
N ARG A 395 -25.38 4.13 9.18
CA ARG A 395 -24.19 4.89 9.60
C ARG A 395 -23.11 5.00 8.53
N SER A 396 -23.09 4.10 7.56
CA SER A 396 -22.14 4.20 6.44
C SER A 396 -22.53 5.31 5.46
N ILE A 397 -23.83 5.58 5.28
CA ILE A 397 -24.32 6.59 4.32
C ILE A 397 -24.58 7.97 4.94
N SER A 398 -24.50 8.07 6.27
CA SER A 398 -24.59 9.33 7.04
C SER A 398 -23.21 9.96 7.17
#